data_AF-A0A7Z9G469-F1
#
_entry.id   AF-A0A7Z9G469-F1
#
_cell.length_a   1.000
_cell.length_b   1.000
_cell.length_c   1.000
_cell.angle_alpha   90.00
_cell.angle_beta   90.00
_cell.angle_gamma   90.00
#
_symmetry.space_group_name_H-M   'P 1'
#
loop_
_entity.id
_entity.type
_entity.pdbx_description
1 polymer ?
#
loop_
_entity_poly.entity_id
_entity_poly.type
_entity_poly.pdbx_seq_one_letter_code
_entity_poly.pdbx_strand_id
1 'polypeptide(L)'
;ALLVERQIEEALNILQQAQQIQLNKLGEHELETARVYSTHAEALIANGKCGEATTMMRRSHELLDRHLLRQLTLPEYTDFERQKLVARLSGSTSRSVSLSLDASQPCSGMVGIAFEAVLRRKARAAETQTMLFAQLRRNMTPDDQEALNSYIQAVTEASMQALKGQVKEPQSVVTKGHRLPEKGYLEQGVAARSLRFATQKAEVSLSAIQSALPSDSVLVEFVQFELSQFPWKSPNGSDGTNYAAFVMTSEGKIHRVNLGPKDLIDAQIHQLRKAIGDCPNEGGACPNSLTNTRTEARKLYQQVWAPLLPFLSNASHALISPDGNLNLLPFTALVAPEGPYLLEEMRLTYLSSARDLLRLNKSSRVRGHSAIIAAPAFGNGGQAPDRTNANQSSLGPINQPGQLQRLRWPDLPGTRKEANIIQGLLQQPQVALGPEATETFLKELQGPFILHIATHGYFLGGSEISGDRGIRLVPTGDGQEKLPALSDPGLNSGLVLAGGSG
;
A
#
# COMPACT_ATOMS: atom_id res chain seq x y z
N ALA A 1 24.26 -26.20 -28.93
CA ALA A 1 23.61 -27.08 -27.95
C ALA A 1 24.63 -27.60 -26.94
N LEU A 2 25.49 -28.57 -27.31
CA LEU A 2 26.47 -29.19 -26.40
C LEU A 2 27.42 -28.22 -25.66
N LEU A 3 27.88 -27.14 -26.31
CA LEU A 3 28.72 -26.13 -25.65
C LEU A 3 27.95 -25.35 -24.56
N VAL A 4 26.68 -25.06 -24.81
CA VAL A 4 25.81 -24.31 -23.88
C VAL A 4 25.46 -25.18 -22.69
N GLU A 5 25.12 -26.46 -22.92
CA GLU A 5 24.87 -27.42 -21.83
C GLU A 5 26.09 -27.58 -20.93
N ARG A 6 27.29 -27.73 -21.50
CA ARG A 6 28.53 -27.84 -20.72
C ARG A 6 28.82 -26.59 -19.89
N GLN A 7 28.57 -25.40 -20.45
CA GLN A 7 28.73 -24.14 -19.71
C GLN A 7 27.72 -24.00 -18.57
N ILE A 8 26.49 -24.48 -18.76
CA ILE A 8 25.46 -24.51 -17.70
C ILE A 8 25.87 -25.47 -16.58
N GLU A 9 26.38 -26.66 -16.89
CA GLU A 9 26.85 -27.61 -15.87
C GLU A 9 28.04 -27.06 -15.07
N GLU A 10 28.99 -26.41 -15.75
CA GLU A 10 30.10 -25.74 -15.08
C GLU A 10 29.61 -24.62 -14.15
N ALA A 11 28.66 -23.81 -14.63
CA ALA A 11 28.04 -22.76 -13.82
C ALA A 11 27.31 -23.33 -12.59
N LEU A 12 26.58 -24.44 -12.73
CA LEU A 12 25.89 -25.10 -11.62
C LEU A 12 26.88 -25.59 -10.55
N ASN A 13 28.01 -26.20 -10.96
CA ASN A 13 29.06 -26.62 -10.03
C ASN A 13 29.68 -25.42 -9.29
N ILE A 14 29.97 -24.33 -9.99
CA ILE A 14 30.50 -23.10 -9.38
C ILE A 14 29.50 -22.51 -8.38
N LEU A 15 28.22 -22.47 -8.74
CA LEU A 15 27.15 -21.96 -7.88
C LEU A 15 26.99 -22.80 -6.62
N GLN A 16 27.07 -24.13 -6.72
CA GLN A 16 27.04 -25.02 -5.55
C GLN A 16 28.22 -24.77 -4.60
N GLN A 17 29.43 -24.59 -5.14
CA GLN A 17 30.61 -24.23 -4.33
C GLN A 17 30.42 -22.85 -3.67
N ALA A 18 29.92 -21.87 -4.43
CA ALA A 18 29.65 -20.52 -3.93
C ALA A 18 28.62 -20.53 -2.80
N GLN A 19 27.57 -21.38 -2.87
CA GLN A 19 26.60 -21.55 -1.80
C GLN A 19 27.27 -22.01 -0.51
N GLN A 20 28.12 -23.03 -0.59
CA GLN A 20 28.82 -23.55 0.58
C GLN A 20 29.77 -22.51 1.18
N ILE A 21 30.49 -21.76 0.34
CA ILE A 21 31.40 -20.70 0.79
C ILE A 21 30.61 -19.59 1.49
N GLN A 22 29.54 -19.09 0.87
CA GLN A 22 28.73 -18.02 1.44
C GLN A 22 28.09 -18.45 2.76
N LEU A 23 27.54 -19.66 2.81
CA LEU A 23 26.96 -20.21 4.04
C LEU A 23 28.00 -20.31 5.17
N ASN A 24 29.21 -20.76 4.85
CA ASN A 24 30.28 -20.91 5.84
C ASN A 24 30.92 -19.59 6.28
N LYS A 25 30.98 -18.58 5.40
CA LYS A 25 31.69 -17.32 5.65
C LYS A 25 30.80 -16.20 6.13
N LEU A 26 29.60 -16.06 5.55
CA LEU A 26 28.65 -15.00 5.86
C LEU A 26 27.46 -15.50 6.69
N GLY A 27 27.13 -16.79 6.60
CA GLY A 27 26.00 -17.38 7.32
C GLY A 27 24.65 -17.20 6.61
N GLU A 28 23.58 -17.67 7.25
CA GLU A 28 22.22 -17.70 6.70
C GLU A 28 21.49 -16.34 6.74
N HIS A 29 22.08 -15.33 7.37
CA HIS A 29 21.40 -14.06 7.63
C HIS A 29 21.78 -12.95 6.67
N GLU A 30 22.70 -13.19 5.75
CA GLU A 30 23.20 -12.19 4.81
C GLU A 30 22.48 -12.27 3.45
N LEU A 31 22.17 -11.10 2.87
CA LEU A 31 21.48 -10.99 1.58
C LEU A 31 22.26 -11.66 0.45
N GLU A 32 23.59 -11.58 0.50
CA GLU A 32 24.47 -12.19 -0.49
C GLU A 32 24.35 -13.71 -0.51
N THR A 33 24.19 -14.34 0.66
CA THR A 33 23.94 -15.79 0.74
C THR A 33 22.66 -16.13 -0.02
N ALA A 34 21.57 -15.39 0.20
CA ALA A 34 20.30 -15.64 -0.48
C ALA A 34 20.38 -15.42 -2.00
N ARG A 35 21.16 -14.43 -2.45
CA ARG A 35 21.35 -14.13 -3.88
C ARG A 35 21.99 -15.28 -4.64
N VAL A 36 22.94 -16.00 -4.04
CA VAL A 36 23.53 -17.19 -4.68
C VAL A 36 22.49 -18.29 -4.89
N TYR A 37 21.56 -18.48 -3.95
CA TYR A 37 20.46 -19.45 -4.13
C TYR A 37 19.52 -19.08 -5.27
N SER A 38 19.14 -17.80 -5.43
CA SER A 38 18.29 -17.38 -6.55
C SER A 38 19.01 -17.53 -7.90
N THR A 39 20.30 -17.17 -7.97
CA THR A 39 21.09 -17.38 -9.20
C THR A 39 21.24 -18.87 -9.54
N HIS A 40 21.38 -19.74 -8.53
CA HIS A 40 21.39 -21.18 -8.75
C HIS A 40 20.04 -21.69 -9.26
N ALA A 41 18.93 -21.23 -8.66
CA ALA A 41 17.60 -21.58 -9.13
C ALA A 41 17.39 -21.21 -10.61
N GLU A 42 17.83 -20.02 -11.00
CA GLU A 42 17.81 -19.53 -12.37
C GLU A 42 18.62 -20.41 -13.33
N ALA A 43 19.85 -20.78 -12.99
CA ALA A 43 20.64 -21.70 -13.79
C ALA A 43 19.96 -23.07 -13.94
N LEU A 44 19.31 -23.57 -12.89
CA LEU A 44 18.55 -24.82 -12.93
C LEU A 44 17.30 -24.72 -13.81
N ILE A 45 16.61 -23.57 -13.82
CA ILE A 45 15.50 -23.29 -14.75
C ILE A 45 15.99 -23.34 -16.19
N ALA A 46 17.11 -22.68 -16.50
CA ALA A 46 17.70 -22.69 -17.84
C ALA A 46 18.11 -24.11 -18.28
N ASN A 47 18.43 -24.99 -17.33
CA ASN A 47 18.75 -26.40 -17.56
C ASN A 47 17.53 -27.34 -17.53
N GLY A 48 16.30 -26.80 -17.43
CA GLY A 48 15.07 -27.61 -17.35
C GLY A 48 14.85 -28.36 -16.04
N LYS A 49 15.68 -28.14 -15.01
CA LYS A 49 15.62 -28.82 -13.71
C LYS A 49 14.65 -28.15 -12.72
N CYS A 50 13.37 -28.12 -13.08
CA CYS A 50 12.35 -27.35 -12.34
C CYS A 50 12.18 -27.72 -10.86
N GLY A 51 12.28 -29.00 -10.50
CA GLY A 51 12.15 -29.44 -9.10
C GLY A 51 13.26 -28.87 -8.21
N GLU A 52 14.51 -29.02 -8.66
CA GLU A 52 15.69 -28.49 -7.96
C GLU A 52 15.65 -26.95 -7.94
N ALA A 53 15.27 -26.32 -9.05
CA ALA A 53 15.12 -24.87 -9.11
C ALA A 53 14.11 -24.33 -8.08
N THR A 54 12.97 -25.00 -7.93
CA THR A 54 11.91 -24.64 -6.97
C THR A 54 12.46 -24.70 -5.54
N THR A 55 13.24 -25.72 -5.21
CA THR A 55 13.91 -25.85 -3.90
C THR A 55 14.89 -24.71 -3.65
N MET A 56 15.76 -24.40 -4.62
CA MET A 56 16.74 -23.32 -4.50
C MET A 56 16.06 -21.94 -4.38
N MET A 57 15.03 -21.68 -5.18
CA MET A 57 14.31 -20.40 -5.15
C MET A 57 13.56 -20.21 -3.83
N ARG A 58 12.89 -21.27 -3.34
CA ARG A 58 12.25 -21.25 -2.01
C ARG A 58 13.27 -20.93 -0.92
N ARG A 59 14.42 -21.60 -0.93
CA ARG A 59 15.48 -21.36 0.04
C ARG A 59 16.00 -19.92 0.00
N SER A 60 16.15 -19.33 -1.20
CA SER A 60 16.50 -17.92 -1.35
C SER A 60 15.49 -17.01 -0.65
N HIS A 61 14.19 -17.19 -0.92
CA HIS A 61 13.14 -16.38 -0.30
C HIS A 61 13.08 -16.56 1.23
N GLU A 62 13.24 -17.78 1.75
CA GLU A 62 13.31 -18.02 3.20
C GLU A 62 14.46 -17.24 3.87
N LEU A 63 15.63 -17.20 3.23
CA LEU A 63 16.80 -16.45 3.74
C LEU A 63 16.51 -14.94 3.72
N LEU A 64 15.98 -14.41 2.61
CA LEU A 64 15.62 -13.00 2.47
C LEU A 64 14.55 -12.57 3.49
N ASP A 65 13.54 -13.41 3.69
CA ASP A 65 12.44 -13.08 4.59
C ASP A 65 12.88 -13.18 6.05
N ARG A 66 13.77 -14.11 6.42
CA ARG A 66 14.40 -14.13 7.75
C ARG A 66 15.25 -12.88 8.00
N HIS A 67 16.04 -12.46 7.01
CA HIS A 67 16.80 -11.21 7.07
C HIS A 67 15.87 -10.00 7.29
N LEU A 68 14.81 -9.90 6.49
CA LEU A 68 13.81 -8.84 6.57
C LEU A 68 13.15 -8.81 7.96
N LEU A 69 12.66 -9.94 8.44
CA LEU A 69 11.94 -10.02 9.72
C LEU A 69 12.83 -9.64 10.90
N ARG A 70 14.09 -10.08 10.92
CA ARG A 70 15.05 -9.71 11.98
C ARG A 70 15.26 -8.20 12.04
N GLN A 71 15.37 -7.58 10.88
CA GLN A 71 15.66 -6.15 10.78
C GLN A 71 14.42 -5.30 11.02
N LEU A 72 13.24 -5.65 10.50
CA LEU A 72 12.03 -4.83 10.65
C LEU A 72 11.61 -4.57 12.10
N THR A 73 11.93 -5.50 13.00
CA THR A 73 11.62 -5.41 14.43
C THR A 73 12.74 -4.75 15.24
N LEU A 74 13.80 -4.23 14.60
CA LEU A 74 14.81 -3.47 15.30
C LEU A 74 14.27 -2.09 15.69
N PRO A 75 14.38 -1.68 16.96
CA PRO A 75 13.85 -0.40 17.42
C PRO A 75 14.60 0.78 16.81
N GLU A 76 15.85 0.59 16.35
CA GLU A 76 16.66 1.64 15.75
C GLU A 76 16.14 2.09 14.38
N TYR A 77 15.28 1.30 13.73
CA TYR A 77 14.71 1.71 12.45
C TYR A 77 13.47 2.57 12.63
N THR A 78 13.46 3.68 11.92
CA THR A 78 12.28 4.49 11.64
C THR A 78 11.41 3.85 10.56
N ASP A 79 10.18 4.30 10.41
CA ASP A 79 9.25 3.80 9.39
C ASP A 79 9.79 3.98 7.97
N PHE A 80 10.48 5.09 7.73
CA PHE A 80 11.20 5.34 6.49
C PHE A 80 12.32 4.33 6.24
N GLU A 81 13.09 3.95 7.26
CA GLU A 81 14.14 2.93 7.14
C GLU A 81 13.55 1.53 6.93
N ARG A 82 12.42 1.21 7.61
CA ARG A 82 11.67 -0.04 7.37
C ARG A 82 11.18 -0.12 5.93
N GLN A 83 10.68 0.98 5.37
CA GLN A 83 10.28 1.02 3.96
C GLN A 83 11.46 0.80 3.01
N LYS A 84 12.60 1.46 3.25
CA LYS A 84 13.84 1.23 2.47
C LYS A 84 14.27 -0.23 2.52
N LEU A 85 14.19 -0.84 3.69
CA LEU A 85 14.56 -2.24 3.86
C LEU A 85 13.67 -3.17 3.03
N VAL A 86 12.35 -3.00 3.06
CA VAL A 86 11.43 -3.77 2.21
C VAL A 86 11.72 -3.51 0.73
N ALA A 87 11.99 -2.25 0.35
CA ALA A 87 12.28 -1.86 -1.03
C ALA A 87 13.55 -2.52 -1.59
N ARG A 88 14.57 -2.81 -0.77
CA ARG A 88 15.77 -3.56 -1.19
C ARG A 88 15.45 -4.97 -1.70
N LEU A 89 14.31 -5.54 -1.32
CA LEU A 89 13.88 -6.86 -1.77
C LEU A 89 12.98 -6.82 -3.02
N SER A 90 12.66 -5.63 -3.53
CA SER A 90 11.79 -5.44 -4.70
C SER A 90 12.31 -6.16 -5.95
N GLY A 91 13.63 -6.12 -6.20
CA GLY A 91 14.25 -6.81 -7.33
C GLY A 91 14.06 -8.33 -7.27
N SER A 92 14.33 -8.94 -6.11
CA SER A 92 14.11 -10.39 -5.93
C SER A 92 12.63 -10.79 -6.05
N THR A 93 11.72 -9.94 -5.58
CA THR A 93 10.27 -10.18 -5.70
C THR A 93 9.82 -10.08 -7.15
N SER A 94 10.23 -9.00 -7.83
CA SER A 94 9.90 -8.75 -9.23
C SER A 94 10.42 -9.87 -10.12
N ARG A 95 11.62 -10.37 -9.83
CA ARG A 95 12.21 -11.49 -10.55
C ARG A 95 11.38 -12.76 -10.43
N SER A 96 10.96 -13.13 -9.23
CA SER A 96 10.10 -14.31 -9.02
C SER A 96 8.72 -14.14 -9.65
N VAL A 97 8.12 -12.95 -9.58
CA VAL A 97 6.87 -12.65 -10.28
C VAL A 97 7.05 -12.81 -11.80
N SER A 98 8.09 -12.19 -12.37
CA SER A 98 8.41 -12.28 -13.80
C SER A 98 8.61 -13.73 -14.25
N LEU A 99 9.41 -14.52 -13.52
CA LEU A 99 9.63 -15.95 -13.79
C LEU A 99 8.33 -16.75 -13.69
N SER A 100 7.45 -16.41 -12.74
CA SER A 100 6.17 -17.09 -12.62
C SER A 100 5.26 -16.83 -13.83
N LEU A 101 5.34 -15.64 -14.43
CA LEU A 101 4.45 -15.22 -15.54
C LEU A 101 4.91 -15.74 -16.91
N ASP A 102 6.15 -16.21 -17.04
CA ASP A 102 6.68 -16.72 -18.29
C ASP A 102 6.03 -18.06 -18.66
N ALA A 103 5.06 -18.03 -19.57
CA ALA A 103 4.35 -19.22 -20.05
C ALA A 103 5.24 -20.16 -20.88
N SER A 104 6.41 -19.69 -21.34
CA SER A 104 7.38 -20.53 -22.04
C SER A 104 8.19 -21.44 -21.10
N GLN A 105 8.16 -21.17 -19.79
CA GLN A 105 8.88 -21.94 -18.80
C GLN A 105 8.00 -23.00 -18.11
N PRO A 106 8.45 -24.26 -18.02
CA PRO A 106 7.64 -25.37 -17.51
C PRO A 106 7.54 -25.44 -15.98
N CYS A 107 8.20 -24.55 -15.22
CA CYS A 107 8.32 -24.69 -13.77
C CYS A 107 7.08 -24.16 -13.01
N SER A 108 5.98 -24.90 -13.05
CA SER A 108 4.70 -24.55 -12.38
C SER A 108 4.83 -24.28 -10.88
N GLY A 109 5.82 -24.87 -10.20
CA GLY A 109 6.12 -24.63 -8.78
C GLY A 109 6.52 -23.19 -8.44
N MET A 110 6.94 -22.38 -9.43
CA MET A 110 7.35 -20.98 -9.22
C MET A 110 6.17 -20.07 -8.88
N VAL A 111 4.95 -20.41 -9.30
CA VAL A 111 3.76 -19.57 -9.05
C VAL A 111 3.50 -19.41 -7.55
N GLY A 112 3.57 -20.50 -6.80
CA GLY A 112 3.39 -20.46 -5.35
C GLY A 112 4.51 -19.68 -4.66
N ILE A 113 5.76 -19.85 -5.09
CA ILE A 113 6.92 -19.13 -4.51
C ILE A 113 6.80 -17.63 -4.77
N ALA A 114 6.47 -17.22 -5.99
CA ALA A 114 6.29 -15.82 -6.35
C ALA A 114 5.16 -15.18 -5.54
N PHE A 115 4.01 -15.87 -5.45
CA PHE A 115 2.89 -15.36 -4.67
C PHE A 115 3.25 -15.26 -3.18
N GLU A 116 3.89 -16.28 -2.62
CA GLU A 116 4.35 -16.27 -1.23
C GLU A 116 5.34 -15.12 -0.95
N ALA A 117 6.24 -14.82 -1.88
CA ALA A 117 7.15 -13.67 -1.77
C ALA A 117 6.39 -12.32 -1.72
N VAL A 118 5.40 -12.13 -2.59
CA VAL A 118 4.51 -10.95 -2.55
C VAL A 118 3.79 -10.87 -1.20
N LEU A 119 3.21 -11.99 -0.77
CA LEU A 119 2.51 -12.14 0.51
C LEU A 119 3.37 -11.99 1.74
N ARG A 120 4.70 -12.03 1.66
CA ARG A 120 5.57 -11.80 2.82
C ARG A 120 6.11 -10.36 2.87
N ARG A 121 6.04 -9.61 1.76
CA ARG A 121 6.76 -8.34 1.59
C ARG A 121 5.85 -7.14 1.35
N LYS A 122 4.79 -7.27 0.56
CA LYS A 122 3.85 -6.18 0.26
C LYS A 122 3.24 -5.63 1.55
N ALA A 123 3.18 -4.32 1.76
CA ALA A 123 2.68 -3.66 2.98
C ALA A 123 3.41 -4.01 4.31
N ARG A 124 4.55 -4.71 4.26
CA ARG A 124 5.18 -5.26 5.47
C ARG A 124 5.71 -4.18 6.43
N ALA A 125 6.23 -3.07 5.91
CA ALA A 125 6.69 -1.94 6.72
C ALA A 125 5.52 -1.31 7.50
N ALA A 126 4.44 -0.93 6.79
CA ALA A 126 3.25 -0.31 7.40
C ALA A 126 2.54 -1.25 8.40
N GLU A 127 2.47 -2.54 8.11
CA GLU A 127 1.94 -3.53 9.06
C GLU A 127 2.78 -3.65 10.33
N THR A 128 4.11 -3.53 10.21
CA THR A 128 5.04 -3.58 11.34
C THR A 128 4.83 -2.36 12.23
N GLN A 129 4.79 -1.17 11.62
CA GLN A 129 4.47 0.07 12.32
C GLN A 129 3.15 -0.03 13.08
N THR A 130 2.07 -0.40 12.38
CA THR A 130 0.73 -0.55 12.98
C THR A 130 0.75 -1.53 14.17
N MET A 131 1.49 -2.64 14.03
CA MET A 131 1.64 -3.62 15.09
C MET A 131 2.37 -3.06 16.31
N LEU A 132 3.45 -2.31 16.12
CA LEU A 132 4.21 -1.70 17.23
C LEU A 132 3.32 -0.73 18.02
N PHE A 133 2.67 0.22 17.34
CA PHE A 133 1.74 1.15 18.00
C PHE A 133 0.57 0.45 18.69
N ALA A 134 -0.01 -0.58 18.07
CA ALA A 134 -1.10 -1.34 18.68
C ALA A 134 -0.64 -2.12 19.92
N GLN A 135 0.58 -2.65 19.93
CA GLN A 135 1.16 -3.34 21.08
C GLN A 135 1.43 -2.37 22.23
N LEU A 136 1.98 -1.19 21.96
CA LEU A 136 2.21 -0.17 22.98
C LEU A 136 0.89 0.27 23.61
N ARG A 137 -0.11 0.64 22.79
CA ARG A 137 -1.41 1.11 23.27
C ARG A 137 -2.14 0.09 24.15
N ARG A 138 -1.96 -1.22 23.90
CA ARG A 138 -2.61 -2.28 24.69
C ARG A 138 -1.98 -2.50 26.07
N ASN A 139 -0.70 -2.22 26.22
CA ASN A 139 0.08 -2.51 27.43
C ASN A 139 0.70 -1.25 28.04
N MET A 140 0.07 -0.10 27.76
CA MET A 140 0.62 1.23 27.98
C MET A 140 0.73 1.56 29.48
N THR A 141 1.92 1.96 29.92
CA THR A 141 2.14 2.63 31.20
C THR A 141 2.00 4.16 31.05
N PRO A 142 1.89 4.94 32.15
CA PRO A 142 1.90 6.40 32.06
C PRO A 142 3.13 6.97 31.32
N ASP A 143 4.32 6.40 31.54
CA ASP A 143 5.55 6.79 30.85
C ASP A 143 5.49 6.47 29.34
N ASP A 144 4.86 5.35 28.96
CA ASP A 144 4.64 4.99 27.56
C ASP A 144 3.65 5.94 26.87
N GLN A 145 2.64 6.39 27.60
CA GLN A 145 1.66 7.38 27.11
C GLN A 145 2.35 8.72 26.82
N GLU A 146 3.24 9.18 27.72
CA GLU A 146 4.00 10.41 27.50
C GLU A 146 4.91 10.30 26.28
N ALA A 147 5.66 9.20 26.14
CA ALA A 147 6.51 8.96 24.97
C ALA A 147 5.71 8.93 23.66
N LEU A 148 4.55 8.28 23.66
CA LEU A 148 3.66 8.24 22.50
C LEU A 148 3.08 9.62 22.16
N ASN A 149 2.69 10.41 23.17
CA ASN A 149 2.19 11.77 22.97
C ASN A 149 3.25 12.68 22.37
N SER A 150 4.49 12.60 22.86
CA SER A 150 5.62 13.36 22.30
C SER A 150 5.89 12.99 20.85
N TYR A 151 5.87 11.69 20.50
CA TYR A 151 6.00 11.26 19.11
C TYR A 151 4.89 11.83 18.22
N ILE A 152 3.63 11.72 18.66
CA ILE A 152 2.48 12.23 17.91
C ILE A 152 2.61 13.75 17.72
N GLN A 153 2.96 14.49 18.77
CA GLN A 153 3.15 15.93 18.68
C GLN A 153 4.23 16.30 17.64
N ALA A 154 5.37 15.59 17.65
CA ALA A 154 6.42 15.81 16.66
C ALA A 154 5.95 15.51 15.21
N VAL A 155 5.11 14.49 15.01
CA VAL A 155 4.48 14.18 13.72
C VAL A 155 3.52 15.29 13.28
N THR A 156 2.67 15.77 14.17
CA THR A 156 1.71 16.85 13.90
C THR A 156 2.43 18.15 13.56
N GLU A 157 3.47 18.52 14.32
CA GLU A 157 4.28 19.70 14.07
C GLU A 157 4.99 19.65 12.72
N ALA A 158 5.61 18.51 12.39
CA ALA A 158 6.27 18.30 11.10
C ALA A 158 5.27 18.35 9.94
N SER A 159 4.09 17.74 10.09
CA SER A 159 3.00 17.81 9.10
C SER A 159 2.52 19.24 8.88
N MET A 160 2.35 20.01 9.97
CA MET A 160 1.95 21.41 9.90
C MET A 160 3.00 22.32 9.25
N GLN A 161 4.30 22.05 9.46
CA GLN A 161 5.37 22.77 8.78
C GLN A 161 5.40 22.47 7.27
N ALA A 162 5.17 21.19 6.90
CA ALA A 162 5.00 20.79 5.51
C ALA A 162 3.77 21.47 4.87
N LEU A 163 2.64 21.49 5.58
CA LEU A 163 1.42 22.23 5.17
C LEU A 163 1.69 23.73 4.98
N LYS A 164 2.53 24.37 5.80
CA LYS A 164 2.83 25.80 5.63
C LYS A 164 3.76 26.11 4.45
N GLY A 165 4.22 25.09 3.71
CA GLY A 165 5.21 25.24 2.64
C GLY A 165 6.56 25.73 3.16
N GLN A 166 6.79 25.70 4.48
CA GLN A 166 8.04 26.11 5.12
C GLN A 166 9.14 25.06 4.92
N VAL A 167 8.76 23.88 4.41
CA VAL A 167 9.65 22.79 4.07
C VAL A 167 9.37 22.38 2.62
N LYS A 168 10.35 22.59 1.71
CA LYS A 168 10.19 22.31 0.26
C LYS A 168 10.06 20.82 -0.06
N GLU A 169 10.63 19.96 0.79
CA GLU A 169 10.35 18.53 0.80
C GLU A 169 10.36 18.02 2.24
N PRO A 170 9.28 17.38 2.73
CA PRO A 170 9.24 16.78 4.07
C PRO A 170 10.44 15.85 4.35
N GLN A 171 11.05 15.31 3.30
CA GLN A 171 12.13 14.34 3.36
C GLN A 171 13.54 14.94 3.27
N SER A 172 13.71 16.10 2.63
CA SER A 172 15.02 16.78 2.52
C SER A 172 15.57 17.25 3.87
N VAL A 173 14.70 17.31 4.89
CA VAL A 173 15.05 17.71 6.25
C VAL A 173 15.53 16.50 7.08
N VAL A 174 15.32 15.26 6.64
CA VAL A 174 15.84 14.05 7.32
C VAL A 174 17.37 14.00 7.24
N THR A 175 17.99 14.66 6.26
CA THR A 175 19.46 14.71 6.11
C THR A 175 20.12 16.03 6.52
N LYS A 176 19.38 17.12 6.77
CA LYS A 176 19.96 18.43 7.11
C LYS A 176 19.24 19.14 8.27
N GLY A 177 19.43 18.58 9.47
CA GLY A 177 19.85 19.37 10.64
C GLY A 177 18.90 20.41 11.25
N HIS A 178 17.60 20.39 10.98
CA HIS A 178 16.66 21.27 11.69
C HIS A 178 15.47 20.43 12.21
N ARG A 179 15.48 20.12 13.51
CA ARG A 179 14.40 19.54 14.34
C ARG A 179 13.77 18.17 13.97
N LEU A 180 14.06 17.55 12.84
CA LEU A 180 13.61 16.17 12.53
C LEU A 180 14.35 14.98 13.19
N PRO A 181 15.55 15.10 13.80
CA PRO A 181 16.15 13.99 14.55
C PRO A 181 15.26 13.55 15.73
N GLU A 182 14.58 14.50 16.37
CA GLU A 182 13.76 14.27 17.55
C GLU A 182 12.58 13.33 17.27
N LYS A 183 11.85 13.52 16.16
CA LYS A 183 10.81 12.56 15.73
C LYS A 183 11.38 11.15 15.58
N GLY A 184 12.51 11.01 14.89
CA GLY A 184 13.15 9.70 14.66
C GLY A 184 13.51 9.02 15.98
N TYR A 185 14.14 9.74 16.90
CA TYR A 185 14.47 9.22 18.23
C TYR A 185 13.21 8.85 19.05
N LEU A 186 12.16 9.66 18.98
CA LEU A 186 10.89 9.38 19.66
C LEU A 186 10.21 8.13 19.06
N GLU A 187 10.25 7.97 17.74
CA GLU A 187 9.74 6.77 17.05
C GLU A 187 10.49 5.51 17.48
N GLN A 188 11.83 5.57 17.46
CA GLN A 188 12.68 4.48 17.92
C GLN A 188 12.40 4.13 19.40
N GLY A 189 12.19 5.16 20.23
CA GLY A 189 11.82 5.01 21.64
C GLY A 189 10.45 4.33 21.83
N VAL A 190 9.46 4.64 21.00
CA VAL A 190 8.14 3.99 20.95
C VAL A 190 8.28 2.54 20.49
N ALA A 191 9.06 2.28 19.45
CA ALA A 191 9.33 0.93 18.95
C ALA A 191 10.00 0.06 20.01
N ALA A 192 11.05 0.55 20.68
CA ALA A 192 11.76 -0.16 21.75
C ALA A 192 10.85 -0.59 22.90
N ARG A 193 9.91 0.28 23.30
CA ARG A 193 8.91 -0.03 24.34
C ARG A 193 7.91 -1.08 23.85
N SER A 194 7.43 -0.94 22.61
CA SER A 194 6.47 -1.86 21.99
C SER A 194 7.00 -3.29 21.92
N LEU A 195 8.29 -3.46 21.61
CA LEU A 195 8.93 -4.78 21.44
C LEU A 195 9.00 -5.60 22.73
N ARG A 196 8.89 -4.98 23.91
CA ARG A 196 8.74 -5.69 25.20
C ARG A 196 7.52 -6.61 25.21
N PHE A 197 6.53 -6.30 24.39
CA PHE A 197 5.26 -7.02 24.25
C PHE A 197 5.17 -7.81 22.94
N ALA A 198 6.28 -7.96 22.21
CA ALA A 198 6.31 -8.67 20.94
C ALA A 198 6.07 -10.17 21.15
N THR A 199 4.87 -10.63 20.84
CA THR A 199 4.58 -12.06 20.65
C THR A 199 5.00 -12.47 19.23
N GLN A 200 5.70 -13.60 19.08
CA GLN A 200 5.93 -14.22 17.77
C GLN A 200 4.58 -14.39 17.06
N LYS A 201 4.40 -13.71 15.92
CA LYS A 201 3.21 -13.90 15.08
C LYS A 201 3.34 -15.19 14.29
N ALA A 202 2.19 -15.82 14.06
CA ALA A 202 2.03 -16.98 13.21
C ALA A 202 2.74 -16.80 11.85
N GLU A 203 3.39 -17.87 11.41
CA GLU A 203 4.02 -17.94 10.11
C GLU A 203 2.97 -17.70 9.01
N VAL A 204 3.27 -16.78 8.10
CA VAL A 204 2.38 -16.46 6.97
C VAL A 204 2.61 -17.53 5.91
N SER A 205 1.67 -18.46 5.78
CA SER A 205 1.68 -19.46 4.71
C SER A 205 0.52 -19.25 3.75
N LEU A 206 0.68 -19.68 2.50
CA LEU A 206 -0.40 -19.71 1.51
C LEU A 206 -1.60 -20.52 2.02
N SER A 207 -1.35 -21.63 2.71
CA SER A 207 -2.41 -22.48 3.29
C SER A 207 -3.22 -21.77 4.38
N ALA A 208 -2.59 -20.95 5.21
CA ALA A 208 -3.27 -20.16 6.22
C ALA A 208 -4.16 -19.08 5.58
N ILE A 209 -3.67 -18.44 4.51
CA ILE A 209 -4.44 -17.45 3.75
C ILE A 209 -5.64 -18.11 3.07
N GLN A 210 -5.41 -19.23 2.37
CA GLN A 210 -6.47 -19.98 1.71
C GLN A 210 -7.55 -20.43 2.70
N SER A 211 -7.15 -20.96 3.86
CA SER A 211 -8.09 -21.41 4.90
C SER A 211 -8.88 -20.25 5.54
N ALA A 212 -8.37 -19.02 5.43
CA ALA A 212 -9.03 -17.83 5.94
C ALA A 212 -10.01 -17.20 4.93
N LEU A 213 -10.02 -17.65 3.66
CA LEU A 213 -10.92 -17.13 2.63
C LEU A 213 -12.35 -17.64 2.85
N PRO A 214 -13.36 -16.73 2.87
CA PRO A 214 -14.77 -17.12 2.75
C PRO A 214 -15.03 -17.93 1.49
N SER A 215 -15.96 -18.90 1.57
CA SER A 215 -16.27 -19.81 0.46
C SER A 215 -16.92 -19.14 -0.75
N ASP A 216 -17.56 -17.98 -0.55
CA ASP A 216 -18.19 -17.17 -1.60
C ASP A 216 -17.23 -16.13 -2.20
N SER A 217 -15.95 -16.17 -1.81
CA SER A 217 -14.98 -15.13 -2.12
C SER A 217 -13.81 -15.57 -2.99
N VAL A 218 -13.20 -14.59 -3.64
CA VAL A 218 -11.94 -14.72 -4.38
C VAL A 218 -10.96 -13.64 -3.94
N LEU A 219 -9.72 -14.03 -3.71
CA LEU A 219 -8.61 -13.11 -3.46
C LEU A 219 -7.98 -12.68 -4.77
N VAL A 220 -7.85 -11.37 -4.97
CA VAL A 220 -7.14 -10.75 -6.10
C VAL A 220 -6.00 -9.90 -5.54
N GLU A 221 -4.77 -10.42 -5.62
CA GLU A 221 -3.55 -9.75 -5.18
C GLU A 221 -2.84 -9.14 -6.39
N PHE A 222 -2.99 -7.83 -6.59
CA PHE A 222 -2.26 -7.10 -7.61
C PHE A 222 -0.83 -6.82 -7.15
N VAL A 223 0.11 -6.85 -8.10
CA VAL A 223 1.52 -6.58 -7.87
C VAL A 223 2.09 -5.72 -8.98
N GLN A 224 2.85 -4.69 -8.60
CA GLN A 224 3.72 -3.95 -9.50
C GLN A 224 5.09 -4.60 -9.51
N PHE A 225 5.66 -4.88 -10.69
CA PHE A 225 6.95 -5.56 -10.79
C PHE A 225 7.75 -5.11 -12.01
N GLU A 226 9.07 -5.24 -11.95
CA GLU A 226 9.91 -5.15 -13.14
C GLU A 226 9.90 -6.45 -13.92
N LEU A 227 9.72 -6.34 -15.24
CA LEU A 227 10.00 -7.44 -16.13
C LEU A 227 11.49 -7.79 -16.07
N SER A 228 11.76 -9.02 -15.63
CA SER A 228 13.10 -9.58 -15.68
C SER A 228 13.24 -10.31 -17.01
N GLN A 229 14.13 -9.82 -17.87
CA GLN A 229 14.55 -10.55 -19.05
C GLN A 229 15.44 -11.71 -18.61
N PHE A 230 14.81 -12.86 -18.39
CA PHE A 230 15.45 -14.14 -18.18
C PHE A 230 15.35 -14.94 -19.50
N PRO A 231 16.37 -15.73 -19.91
CA PRO A 231 17.61 -16.05 -19.20
C PRO A 231 18.74 -15.01 -19.32
N TRP A 232 18.60 -13.97 -20.14
CA TRP A 232 19.67 -13.00 -20.37
C TRP A 232 19.14 -11.57 -20.40
N LYS A 233 19.78 -10.68 -19.62
CA LYS A 233 19.55 -9.23 -19.67
C LYS A 233 19.92 -8.71 -21.06
N SER A 234 19.03 -7.98 -21.72
CA SER A 234 19.39 -7.11 -22.85
C SER A 234 20.46 -6.11 -22.39
N PRO A 235 21.41 -5.74 -23.27
CA PRO A 235 22.36 -4.65 -23.02
C PRO A 235 21.68 -3.33 -22.60
N ASN A 236 20.37 -3.17 -22.86
CA ASN A 236 19.62 -1.92 -22.69
C ASN A 236 18.73 -1.86 -21.42
N GLY A 237 18.79 -2.82 -20.50
CA GLY A 237 18.04 -2.76 -19.23
C GLY A 237 16.68 -3.48 -19.21
N SER A 238 15.87 -3.25 -18.17
CA SER A 238 14.55 -3.87 -17.97
C SER A 238 13.51 -3.36 -18.99
N ASP A 239 12.55 -4.22 -19.40
CA ASP A 239 11.43 -3.86 -20.31
C ASP A 239 10.38 -2.95 -19.64
N GLY A 240 10.77 -2.20 -18.63
CA GLY A 240 9.90 -1.35 -17.83
C GLY A 240 9.19 -2.10 -16.70
N THR A 241 8.29 -1.36 -16.07
CA THR A 241 7.47 -1.83 -14.96
C THR A 241 6.10 -2.27 -15.46
N ASN A 242 5.60 -3.40 -14.96
CA ASN A 242 4.31 -3.98 -15.31
C ASN A 242 3.43 -4.19 -14.07
N TYR A 243 2.15 -4.41 -14.32
CA TYR A 243 1.22 -4.96 -13.34
C TYR A 243 0.93 -6.43 -13.63
N ALA A 244 0.74 -7.20 -12.56
CA ALA A 244 0.20 -8.54 -12.61
C ALA A 244 -0.82 -8.74 -11.48
N ALA A 245 -1.59 -9.82 -11.55
CA ALA A 245 -2.50 -10.24 -10.51
C ALA A 245 -2.30 -11.73 -10.19
N PHE A 246 -2.27 -12.07 -8.90
CA PHE A 246 -2.49 -13.43 -8.42
C PHE A 246 -3.95 -13.57 -7.99
N VAL A 247 -4.60 -14.65 -8.43
CA VAL A 247 -6.00 -14.95 -8.10
C VAL A 247 -6.06 -16.28 -7.36
N MET A 248 -6.71 -16.31 -6.19
CA MET A 248 -6.82 -17.50 -5.34
C MET A 248 -8.25 -17.63 -4.80
N THR A 249 -8.84 -18.81 -4.95
CA THR A 249 -10.11 -19.20 -4.30
C THR A 249 -9.84 -20.10 -3.09
N SER A 250 -10.87 -20.39 -2.30
CA SER A 250 -10.78 -21.37 -1.20
C SER A 250 -10.41 -22.79 -1.65
N GLU A 251 -10.56 -23.10 -2.94
CA GLU A 251 -10.19 -24.38 -3.56
C GLU A 251 -8.65 -24.53 -3.73
N GLY A 252 -7.90 -23.43 -3.61
CA GLY A 252 -6.44 -23.43 -3.42
C GLY A 252 -5.59 -23.37 -4.67
N LYS A 253 -6.20 -23.37 -5.86
CA LYS A 253 -5.45 -23.16 -7.10
C LYS A 253 -5.09 -21.67 -7.23
N ILE A 254 -3.79 -21.40 -7.39
CA ILE A 254 -3.27 -20.05 -7.61
C ILE A 254 -3.17 -19.81 -9.11
N HIS A 255 -3.89 -18.81 -9.57
CA HIS A 255 -3.81 -18.28 -10.92
C HIS A 255 -2.99 -17.00 -10.94
N ARG A 256 -2.43 -16.68 -12.10
CA ARG A 256 -1.58 -15.51 -12.31
C ARG A 256 -1.91 -14.90 -13.67
N VAL A 257 -1.92 -13.59 -13.74
CA VAL A 257 -2.27 -12.85 -14.95
C VAL A 257 -1.30 -11.69 -15.10
N ASN A 258 -0.63 -11.60 -16.26
CA ASN A 258 0.14 -10.41 -16.62
C ASN A 258 -0.83 -9.38 -17.19
N LEU A 259 -0.96 -8.23 -16.52
CA LEU A 259 -1.86 -7.15 -16.91
C LEU A 259 -1.20 -6.17 -17.87
N GLY A 260 0.13 -6.25 -18.04
CA GLY A 260 0.87 -5.45 -19.00
C GLY A 260 1.51 -4.18 -18.41
N PRO A 261 1.91 -3.24 -19.27
CA PRO A 261 2.72 -2.08 -18.89
C PRO A 261 2.04 -1.16 -17.87
N LYS A 262 2.78 -0.81 -16.82
CA LYS A 262 2.32 0.08 -15.75
C LYS A 262 1.87 1.42 -16.29
N ASP A 263 2.69 2.06 -17.13
CA ASP A 263 2.45 3.46 -17.54
C ASP A 263 1.17 3.61 -18.37
N LEU A 264 0.79 2.58 -19.13
CA LEU A 264 -0.48 2.53 -19.85
C LEU A 264 -1.67 2.48 -18.87
N ILE A 265 -1.61 1.57 -17.90
CA ILE A 265 -2.67 1.40 -16.90
C ILE A 265 -2.78 2.66 -16.03
N ASP A 266 -1.67 3.24 -15.60
CA ASP A 266 -1.64 4.46 -14.79
C ASP A 266 -2.27 5.64 -15.51
N ALA A 267 -1.96 5.82 -16.81
CA ALA A 267 -2.58 6.85 -17.62
C ALA A 267 -4.10 6.69 -17.71
N GLN A 268 -4.59 5.45 -17.86
CA GLN A 268 -6.02 5.15 -17.87
C GLN A 268 -6.68 5.40 -16.51
N ILE A 269 -6.03 5.03 -15.40
CA ILE A 269 -6.50 5.31 -14.03
C ILE A 269 -6.67 6.82 -13.83
N HIS A 270 -5.67 7.59 -14.26
CA HIS A 270 -5.72 9.05 -14.21
C HIS A 270 -6.89 9.61 -15.05
N GLN A 271 -7.10 9.10 -16.27
CA GLN A 271 -8.22 9.52 -17.13
C GLN A 271 -9.58 9.21 -16.50
N LEU A 272 -9.78 8.03 -15.92
CA LEU A 272 -11.02 7.68 -15.23
C LEU A 272 -11.27 8.60 -14.03
N ARG A 273 -10.26 8.81 -13.18
CA ARG A 273 -10.37 9.70 -12.01
C ARG A 273 -10.71 11.13 -12.41
N LYS A 274 -10.08 11.63 -13.49
CA LYS A 274 -10.41 12.92 -14.06
C LYS A 274 -11.85 12.97 -14.54
N ALA A 275 -12.31 11.97 -15.29
CA ALA A 275 -13.69 11.90 -15.79
C ALA A 275 -14.74 11.88 -14.65
N ILE A 276 -14.43 11.21 -13.53
CA ILE A 276 -15.24 11.22 -12.31
C ILE A 276 -15.23 12.61 -11.63
N GLY A 277 -14.07 13.26 -11.60
CA GLY A 277 -13.88 14.57 -10.97
C GLY A 277 -14.41 15.76 -11.78
N ASP A 278 -14.59 15.62 -13.10
CA ASP A 278 -15.06 16.65 -14.03
C ASP A 278 -16.59 16.90 -13.92
N CYS A 279 -17.13 16.91 -12.70
CA CYS A 279 -18.50 17.36 -12.39
C CYS A 279 -18.45 18.75 -11.76
N PRO A 280 -19.08 19.78 -12.35
CA PRO A 280 -19.19 21.09 -11.72
C PRO A 280 -19.95 20.99 -10.39
N ASN A 281 -19.44 21.65 -9.35
CA ASN A 281 -20.17 21.78 -8.09
C ASN A 281 -21.41 22.66 -8.28
N GLU A 282 -22.49 22.27 -7.60
CA GLU A 282 -23.81 22.92 -7.46
C GLU A 282 -24.80 22.78 -8.63
N GLY A 283 -25.73 21.82 -8.51
CA GLY A 283 -27.05 21.85 -9.14
C GLY A 283 -27.14 21.58 -10.64
N GLY A 284 -26.02 21.44 -11.34
CA GLY A 284 -25.99 21.03 -12.75
C GLY A 284 -26.09 19.52 -12.91
N ALA A 285 -26.89 19.05 -13.87
CA ALA A 285 -26.77 17.68 -14.33
C ALA A 285 -25.35 17.46 -14.89
N CYS A 286 -24.79 16.26 -14.71
CA CYS A 286 -23.50 15.84 -15.27
C CYS A 286 -23.66 14.96 -16.53
N PRO A 287 -24.40 15.36 -17.59
CA PRO A 287 -24.77 14.45 -18.67
C PRO A 287 -23.55 14.01 -19.51
N ASN A 288 -22.54 14.87 -19.72
CA ASN A 288 -21.34 14.53 -20.48
C ASN A 288 -20.26 13.81 -19.65
N SER A 289 -20.32 13.91 -18.32
CA SER A 289 -19.36 13.23 -17.42
C SER A 289 -19.67 11.74 -17.32
N LEU A 290 -20.95 11.33 -17.22
CA LEU A 290 -21.30 9.91 -17.08
C LEU A 290 -20.89 9.04 -18.29
N THR A 291 -21.10 9.52 -19.52
CA THR A 291 -20.69 8.79 -20.74
C THR A 291 -19.17 8.66 -20.82
N ASN A 292 -18.43 9.74 -20.51
CA ASN A 292 -16.97 9.72 -20.50
C ASN A 292 -16.44 8.78 -19.39
N THR A 293 -16.99 8.88 -18.18
CA THR A 293 -16.68 7.98 -17.06
C THR A 293 -16.89 6.53 -17.44
N ARG A 294 -18.04 6.18 -18.03
CA ARG A 294 -18.31 4.80 -18.48
C ARG A 294 -17.34 4.34 -19.57
N THR A 295 -16.96 5.23 -20.48
CA THR A 295 -15.98 4.92 -21.53
C THR A 295 -14.61 4.58 -20.94
N GLU A 296 -14.09 5.42 -20.04
CA GLU A 296 -12.80 5.16 -19.39
C GLU A 296 -12.86 3.97 -18.42
N ALA A 297 -13.99 3.79 -17.73
CA ALA A 297 -14.23 2.63 -16.87
C ALA A 297 -14.22 1.31 -17.65
N ARG A 298 -14.78 1.28 -18.87
CA ARG A 298 -14.76 0.10 -19.75
C ARG A 298 -13.36 -0.26 -20.22
N LYS A 299 -12.52 0.73 -20.56
CA LYS A 299 -11.12 0.49 -20.93
C LYS A 299 -10.35 -0.18 -19.78
N LEU A 300 -10.48 0.37 -18.57
CA LEU A 300 -9.84 -0.21 -17.38
C LEU A 300 -10.42 -1.57 -17.01
N TYR A 301 -11.73 -1.76 -17.17
CA TYR A 301 -12.35 -3.07 -16.98
C TYR A 301 -11.71 -4.11 -17.91
N GLN A 302 -11.60 -3.80 -19.21
CA GLN A 302 -10.99 -4.69 -20.20
C GLN A 302 -9.51 -4.98 -19.89
N GLN A 303 -8.76 -3.99 -19.40
CA GLN A 303 -7.33 -4.13 -19.15
C GLN A 303 -7.03 -4.84 -17.81
N VAL A 304 -7.80 -4.58 -16.77
CA VAL A 304 -7.47 -4.97 -15.39
C VAL A 304 -8.37 -6.09 -14.87
N TRP A 305 -9.67 -6.05 -15.16
CA TRP A 305 -10.64 -6.95 -14.54
C TRP A 305 -11.06 -8.12 -15.45
N ALA A 306 -11.35 -7.85 -16.72
CA ALA A 306 -11.75 -8.86 -17.70
C ALA A 306 -10.75 -10.04 -17.80
N PRO A 307 -9.42 -9.83 -17.74
CA PRO A 307 -8.45 -10.95 -17.77
C PRO A 307 -8.54 -11.89 -16.56
N LEU A 308 -9.19 -11.45 -15.48
CA LEU A 308 -9.34 -12.23 -14.25
C LEU A 308 -10.58 -13.13 -14.27
N LEU A 309 -11.59 -12.80 -15.09
CA LEU A 309 -12.89 -13.49 -15.14
C LEU A 309 -12.78 -15.03 -15.22
N PRO A 310 -11.87 -15.63 -16.01
CA PRO A 310 -11.72 -17.08 -16.07
C PRO A 310 -11.31 -17.75 -14.74
N PHE A 311 -10.86 -16.96 -13.76
CA PHE A 311 -10.30 -17.42 -12.49
C PHE A 311 -11.12 -17.00 -11.27
N LEU A 312 -12.23 -16.27 -11.46
CA LEU A 312 -13.09 -15.83 -10.36
C LEU A 312 -14.06 -16.94 -9.90
N SER A 313 -14.14 -18.06 -10.63
CA SER A 313 -15.12 -19.13 -10.38
C SER A 313 -16.54 -18.53 -10.28
N ASN A 314 -17.35 -18.98 -9.29
CA ASN A 314 -18.68 -18.42 -9.00
C ASN A 314 -18.65 -17.43 -7.82
N ALA A 315 -17.51 -16.78 -7.55
CA ALA A 315 -17.39 -15.89 -6.40
C ALA A 315 -18.28 -14.65 -6.54
N SER A 316 -19.06 -14.35 -5.51
CA SER A 316 -19.88 -13.13 -5.40
C SER A 316 -19.17 -12.03 -4.61
N HIS A 317 -17.96 -12.29 -4.12
CA HIS A 317 -17.18 -11.36 -3.31
C HIS A 317 -15.70 -11.36 -3.72
N ALA A 318 -15.20 -10.21 -4.18
CA ALA A 318 -13.77 -10.03 -4.41
C ALA A 318 -13.09 -9.32 -3.23
N LEU A 319 -12.02 -9.94 -2.75
CA LEU A 319 -11.08 -9.41 -1.77
C LEU A 319 -9.87 -8.88 -2.54
N ILE A 320 -9.79 -7.57 -2.72
CA ILE A 320 -8.83 -6.92 -3.63
C ILE A 320 -7.69 -6.32 -2.82
N SER A 321 -6.46 -6.72 -3.11
CA SER A 321 -5.27 -6.03 -2.62
C SER A 321 -4.53 -5.35 -3.78
N PRO A 322 -4.69 -4.02 -3.95
CA PRO A 322 -4.04 -3.28 -5.03
C PRO A 322 -2.56 -2.96 -4.74
N ASP A 323 -1.78 -2.64 -5.76
CA ASP A 323 -0.37 -2.20 -5.64
C ASP A 323 -0.09 -1.03 -6.60
N GLY A 324 0.87 -0.17 -6.26
CA GLY A 324 1.15 1.05 -7.01
C GLY A 324 -0.09 1.92 -7.24
N ASN A 325 -0.25 2.45 -8.46
CA ASN A 325 -1.39 3.31 -8.81
C ASN A 325 -2.72 2.56 -8.94
N LEU A 326 -2.74 1.22 -8.91
CA LEU A 326 -3.99 0.46 -8.76
C LEU A 326 -4.69 0.76 -7.42
N ASN A 327 -3.97 1.28 -6.41
CA ASN A 327 -4.59 1.81 -5.18
C ASN A 327 -5.55 2.98 -5.46
N LEU A 328 -5.43 3.62 -6.63
CA LEU A 328 -6.21 4.78 -7.05
C LEU A 328 -7.37 4.43 -7.98
N LEU A 329 -7.43 3.17 -8.42
CA LEU A 329 -8.47 2.67 -9.31
C LEU A 329 -9.77 2.48 -8.50
N PRO A 330 -10.85 3.21 -8.81
CA PRO A 330 -12.16 2.91 -8.24
C PRO A 330 -12.72 1.63 -8.88
N PHE A 331 -12.35 0.44 -8.37
CA PHE A 331 -12.81 -0.84 -8.93
C PHE A 331 -14.34 -0.94 -8.97
N THR A 332 -15.03 -0.35 -7.98
CA THR A 332 -16.49 -0.26 -7.93
C THR A 332 -17.09 0.47 -9.14
N ALA A 333 -16.34 1.41 -9.74
CA ALA A 333 -16.79 2.20 -10.88
C ALA A 333 -16.43 1.55 -12.24
N LEU A 334 -15.75 0.41 -12.26
CA LEU A 334 -15.49 -0.34 -13.49
C LEU A 334 -16.80 -0.86 -14.08
N VAL A 335 -16.86 -0.97 -15.41
CA VAL A 335 -18.09 -1.32 -16.13
C VAL A 335 -17.76 -2.37 -17.20
N ALA A 336 -18.49 -3.48 -17.20
CA ALA A 336 -18.37 -4.48 -18.26
C ALA A 336 -18.89 -3.93 -19.61
N PRO A 337 -18.47 -4.50 -20.77
CA PRO A 337 -19.02 -4.09 -22.07
C PRO A 337 -20.54 -4.20 -22.09
N GLU A 338 -21.24 -3.06 -22.23
CA GLU A 338 -22.71 -2.94 -22.15
C GLU A 338 -23.36 -3.53 -20.89
N GLY A 339 -22.60 -3.72 -19.82
CA GLY A 339 -23.06 -4.26 -18.54
C GLY A 339 -23.20 -3.22 -17.43
N PRO A 340 -23.59 -3.67 -16.22
CA PRO A 340 -23.65 -2.84 -15.03
C PRO A 340 -22.25 -2.47 -14.50
N TYR A 341 -22.21 -1.66 -13.45
CA TYR A 341 -20.98 -1.43 -12.68
C TYR A 341 -20.56 -2.70 -11.93
N LEU A 342 -19.26 -2.89 -11.71
CA LEU A 342 -18.71 -4.06 -11.02
C LEU A 342 -19.25 -4.20 -9.59
N LEU A 343 -19.26 -3.08 -8.84
CA LEU A 343 -20.49 -2.55 -8.29
C LEU A 343 -21.62 -3.51 -7.88
N GLU A 344 -22.43 -3.74 -8.89
CA GLU A 344 -23.76 -4.32 -8.88
C GLU A 344 -23.68 -5.83 -9.13
N GLU A 345 -22.53 -6.32 -9.60
CA GLU A 345 -22.30 -7.75 -9.90
C GLU A 345 -21.71 -8.49 -8.70
N MET A 346 -20.84 -7.83 -7.92
CA MET A 346 -20.19 -8.47 -6.77
C MET A 346 -19.80 -7.50 -5.68
N ARG A 347 -19.76 -8.00 -4.45
CA ARG A 347 -19.20 -7.27 -3.31
C ARG A 347 -17.70 -7.10 -3.50
N LEU A 348 -17.18 -5.92 -3.21
CA LEU A 348 -15.76 -5.62 -3.23
C LEU A 348 -15.27 -5.24 -1.83
N THR A 349 -14.15 -5.79 -1.39
CA THR A 349 -13.48 -5.41 -0.14
C THR A 349 -12.00 -5.22 -0.38
N TYR A 350 -11.47 -4.08 0.04
CA TYR A 350 -10.07 -3.73 -0.16
C TYR A 350 -9.22 -4.21 1.02
N LEU A 351 -8.05 -4.75 0.72
CA LEU A 351 -7.05 -5.22 1.66
C LEU A 351 -5.72 -4.52 1.41
N SER A 352 -4.94 -4.27 2.45
CA SER A 352 -3.56 -3.78 2.31
C SER A 352 -2.63 -4.87 1.77
N SER A 353 -2.90 -6.12 2.16
CA SER A 353 -2.35 -7.36 1.60
C SER A 353 -3.28 -8.52 1.95
N ALA A 354 -3.15 -9.68 1.30
CA ALA A 354 -3.96 -10.85 1.71
C ALA A 354 -3.79 -11.25 3.19
N ARG A 355 -2.70 -10.85 3.84
CA ARG A 355 -2.45 -11.14 5.27
C ARG A 355 -3.47 -10.50 6.21
N ASP A 356 -4.21 -9.49 5.75
CA ASP A 356 -5.31 -8.90 6.52
C ASP A 356 -6.38 -9.96 6.86
N LEU A 357 -6.57 -10.99 6.04
CA LEU A 357 -7.52 -12.08 6.30
C LEU A 357 -7.23 -12.84 7.59
N LEU A 358 -5.94 -13.01 7.94
CA LEU A 358 -5.52 -13.65 9.18
C LEU A 358 -5.88 -12.81 10.43
N ARG A 359 -6.16 -11.52 10.25
CA ARG A 359 -6.57 -10.60 11.32
C ARG A 359 -8.08 -10.38 11.32
N LEU A 360 -8.71 -10.27 10.16
CA LEU A 360 -10.15 -10.05 10.01
C LEU A 360 -10.97 -11.21 10.60
N ASN A 361 -10.45 -12.44 10.53
CA ASN A 361 -11.08 -13.60 11.18
C ASN A 361 -11.03 -13.55 12.72
N LYS A 362 -10.35 -12.57 13.32
CA LYS A 362 -10.37 -12.34 14.77
C LYS A 362 -11.39 -11.24 15.07
N SER A 363 -12.54 -11.62 15.64
CA SER A 363 -13.55 -10.69 16.14
C SER A 363 -12.88 -9.61 16.98
N SER A 364 -12.98 -8.34 16.56
CA SER A 364 -12.75 -7.23 17.46
C SER A 364 -13.87 -7.24 18.50
N ARG A 365 -13.54 -7.00 19.76
CA ARG A 365 -14.53 -6.89 20.83
C ARG A 365 -15.19 -5.52 20.68
N VAL A 366 -16.35 -5.48 20.04
CA VAL A 366 -17.25 -4.30 20.08
C VAL A 366 -17.56 -4.04 21.56
N ARG A 367 -17.28 -2.84 22.03
CA ARG A 367 -17.36 -2.51 23.47
C ARG A 367 -18.28 -1.35 23.80
N GLY A 368 -18.67 -0.54 22.81
CA GLY A 368 -19.50 0.64 23.06
C GLY A 368 -20.52 0.93 21.97
N HIS A 369 -21.31 1.97 22.22
CA HIS A 369 -22.24 2.56 21.27
C HIS A 369 -21.52 3.09 20.02
N SER A 370 -22.27 3.36 18.96
CA SER A 370 -21.74 4.05 17.79
C SER A 370 -21.30 5.47 18.15
N ALA A 371 -20.40 6.05 17.36
CA ALA A 371 -19.93 7.42 17.52
C ALA A 371 -19.96 8.17 16.18
N ILE A 372 -20.30 9.45 16.22
CA ILE A 372 -20.39 10.36 15.08
C ILE A 372 -19.51 11.58 15.37
N ILE A 373 -18.59 11.89 14.46
CA ILE A 373 -17.77 13.10 14.47
C ILE A 373 -18.02 13.83 13.16
N ALA A 374 -18.56 15.05 13.21
CA ALA A 374 -18.86 15.77 11.98
C ALA A 374 -18.81 17.28 12.12
N ALA A 375 -18.69 17.96 10.98
CA ALA A 375 -18.61 19.41 10.87
C ALA A 375 -17.69 20.07 11.93
N PRO A 376 -16.40 19.67 12.04
CA PRO A 376 -15.51 20.27 13.02
C PRO A 376 -15.36 21.78 12.86
N ALA A 377 -15.15 22.48 13.98
CA ALA A 377 -14.86 23.91 13.96
C ALA A 377 -13.41 24.14 13.51
N PHE A 378 -13.22 24.41 12.22
CA PHE A 378 -11.88 24.50 11.61
C PHE A 378 -11.07 25.77 11.96
N GLY A 379 -11.68 26.75 12.66
CA GLY A 379 -11.05 28.04 13.00
C GLY A 379 -11.17 29.09 11.88
N ASN A 380 -11.32 30.36 12.26
CA ASN A 380 -11.83 31.46 11.41
C ASN A 380 -11.04 31.78 10.14
N GLY A 381 -11.78 32.07 9.07
CA GLY A 381 -11.31 32.91 7.97
C GLY A 381 -12.31 33.27 6.88
N GLY A 382 -13.44 33.91 7.24
CA GLY A 382 -14.10 34.92 6.38
C GLY A 382 -15.39 34.48 5.68
N GLN A 383 -16.36 35.40 5.66
CA GLN A 383 -17.55 35.36 4.80
C GLN A 383 -17.23 34.80 3.42
N ALA A 384 -18.14 34.00 2.87
CA ALA A 384 -18.14 33.65 1.46
C ALA A 384 -17.87 34.92 0.64
N PRO A 385 -16.92 34.92 -0.31
CA PRO A 385 -16.71 36.08 -1.15
C PRO A 385 -18.04 36.43 -1.82
N ASP A 386 -18.37 37.71 -1.77
CA ASP A 386 -19.54 38.26 -2.43
C ASP A 386 -19.59 37.72 -3.87
N ARG A 387 -20.76 37.23 -4.29
CA ARG A 387 -20.97 36.39 -5.49
C ARG A 387 -20.76 37.13 -6.82
N THR A 388 -20.09 38.27 -6.80
CA THR A 388 -19.97 39.19 -7.94
C THR A 388 -18.73 38.96 -8.80
N ASN A 389 -17.80 38.08 -8.41
CA ASN A 389 -16.63 37.71 -9.23
C ASN A 389 -16.38 36.19 -9.29
N ALA A 390 -17.35 35.45 -9.81
CA ALA A 390 -17.33 34.00 -9.95
C ALA A 390 -16.55 33.49 -11.18
N ASN A 391 -15.32 33.99 -11.43
CA ASN A 391 -14.52 33.53 -12.58
C ASN A 391 -13.14 32.96 -12.26
N GLN A 392 -12.70 32.85 -10.99
CA GLN A 392 -11.37 32.30 -10.66
C GLN A 392 -11.29 31.54 -9.32
N SER A 393 -12.28 30.73 -8.98
CA SER A 393 -12.22 29.90 -7.76
C SER A 393 -12.56 28.44 -8.06
N SER A 394 -11.79 27.85 -8.97
CA SER A 394 -11.72 26.41 -9.14
C SER A 394 -10.99 25.83 -7.92
N LEU A 395 -11.72 25.22 -6.99
CA LEU A 395 -11.15 24.32 -5.98
C LEU A 395 -10.69 23.03 -6.69
N GLY A 396 -9.63 23.15 -7.49
CA GLY A 396 -8.89 22.03 -8.04
C GLY A 396 -7.92 21.44 -6.99
N PRO A 397 -7.39 20.23 -7.22
CA PRO A 397 -6.40 19.63 -6.34
C PRO A 397 -5.15 20.52 -6.23
N ILE A 398 -4.72 20.77 -4.98
CA ILE A 398 -3.56 21.60 -4.64
C ILE A 398 -2.28 20.85 -5.05
N ASN A 399 -1.71 21.22 -6.19
CA ASN A 399 -0.60 20.47 -6.83
C ASN A 399 0.76 21.20 -6.78
N GLN A 400 0.96 22.22 -5.93
CA GLN A 400 2.24 22.93 -5.84
C GLN A 400 2.72 23.17 -4.39
N PRO A 401 3.99 22.87 -4.05
CA PRO A 401 4.62 23.29 -2.80
C PRO A 401 4.74 24.83 -2.81
N GLY A 402 3.83 25.50 -2.11
CA GLY A 402 3.76 26.97 -2.05
C GLY A 402 2.34 27.54 -2.11
N GLN A 403 1.36 26.81 -2.67
CA GLN A 403 -0.05 27.21 -2.62
C GLN A 403 -0.71 26.98 -1.25
N LEU A 404 -0.05 26.22 -0.38
CA LEU A 404 -0.57 25.86 0.94
C LEU A 404 -0.48 26.98 1.99
N GLN A 405 0.12 28.13 1.66
CA GLN A 405 0.10 29.35 2.50
C GLN A 405 -1.34 29.89 2.77
N ARG A 406 -2.36 29.28 2.15
CA ARG A 406 -3.78 29.65 2.27
C ARG A 406 -4.70 28.45 2.54
N LEU A 407 -4.28 27.45 3.31
CA LEU A 407 -5.22 26.41 3.78
C LEU A 407 -6.21 27.01 4.77
N ARG A 408 -7.26 27.63 4.23
CA ARG A 408 -8.52 27.80 4.92
C ARG A 408 -9.37 26.59 4.59
N TRP A 409 -9.74 25.84 5.61
CA TRP A 409 -10.70 24.75 5.48
C TRP A 409 -12.09 25.37 5.48
N PRO A 410 -12.78 25.46 4.33
CA PRO A 410 -14.12 26.01 4.32
C PRO A 410 -15.03 25.10 5.13
N ASP A 411 -16.05 25.69 5.75
CA ASP A 411 -17.09 24.93 6.41
C ASP A 411 -17.73 23.95 5.42
N LEU A 412 -18.02 22.74 5.91
CA LEU A 412 -18.74 21.71 5.17
C LEU A 412 -20.16 21.60 5.74
N PRO A 413 -21.09 22.54 5.47
CA PRO A 413 -22.42 22.52 6.10
C PRO A 413 -23.21 21.24 5.80
N GLY A 414 -22.88 20.54 4.70
CA GLY A 414 -23.44 19.22 4.38
C GLY A 414 -23.13 18.15 5.43
N THR A 415 -21.96 18.15 6.04
CA THR A 415 -21.55 17.11 7.02
C THR A 415 -22.35 17.21 8.31
N ARG A 416 -22.81 18.41 8.69
CA ARG A 416 -23.73 18.58 9.82
C ARG A 416 -25.12 17.99 9.51
N LYS A 417 -25.61 18.18 8.29
CA LYS A 417 -26.89 17.59 7.85
C LYS A 417 -26.80 16.07 7.81
N GLU A 418 -25.72 15.54 7.25
CA GLU A 418 -25.40 14.11 7.22
C GLU A 418 -25.38 13.50 8.62
N ALA A 419 -24.68 14.13 9.56
CA ALA A 419 -24.59 13.66 10.94
C ALA A 419 -25.96 13.58 11.62
N ASN A 420 -26.83 14.58 11.45
CA ASN A 420 -28.18 14.59 12.00
C ASN A 420 -29.05 13.45 11.43
N ILE A 421 -28.91 13.15 10.13
CA ILE A 421 -29.62 12.04 9.49
C ILE A 421 -29.14 10.70 10.05
N ILE A 422 -27.82 10.50 10.11
CA ILE A 422 -27.21 9.24 10.60
C ILE A 422 -27.49 9.03 12.09
N GLN A 423 -27.52 10.10 12.88
CA GLN A 423 -27.86 10.03 14.30
C GLN A 423 -29.23 9.37 14.52
N GLY A 424 -30.22 9.65 13.67
CA GLY A 424 -31.55 9.02 13.73
C GLY A 424 -31.59 7.55 13.35
N LEU A 425 -30.54 7.02 12.70
CA LEU A 425 -30.43 5.62 12.28
C LEU A 425 -29.67 4.74 13.28
N LEU A 426 -28.95 5.35 14.22
CA LEU A 426 -28.09 4.65 15.17
C LEU A 426 -28.71 4.64 16.57
N GLN A 427 -28.51 3.54 17.29
CA GLN A 427 -28.98 3.43 18.68
C GLN A 427 -28.08 4.24 19.61
N GLN A 428 -28.58 5.39 20.07
CA GLN A 428 -27.93 6.27 21.06
C GLN A 428 -26.44 6.52 20.76
N PRO A 429 -26.08 7.03 19.56
CA PRO A 429 -24.69 7.28 19.24
C PRO A 429 -24.12 8.41 20.11
N GLN A 430 -22.84 8.32 20.47
CA GLN A 430 -22.07 9.47 20.93
C GLN A 430 -21.88 10.43 19.76
N VAL A 431 -22.09 11.73 19.95
CA VAL A 431 -22.05 12.71 18.85
C VAL A 431 -21.15 13.88 19.25
N ALA A 432 -20.18 14.19 18.38
CA ALA A 432 -19.32 15.36 18.50
C ALA A 432 -19.44 16.21 17.23
N LEU A 433 -19.90 17.46 17.39
CA LEU A 433 -20.11 18.41 16.30
C LEU A 433 -19.37 19.72 16.55
N GLY A 434 -18.95 20.40 15.49
CA GLY A 434 -18.39 21.74 15.62
C GLY A 434 -17.15 21.75 16.53
N PRO A 435 -17.12 22.60 17.58
CA PRO A 435 -16.00 22.66 18.52
C PRO A 435 -15.70 21.36 19.27
N GLU A 436 -16.68 20.46 19.41
CA GLU A 436 -16.51 19.20 20.16
C GLU A 436 -15.88 18.09 19.31
N ALA A 437 -15.90 18.24 17.97
CA ALA A 437 -15.34 17.27 17.02
C ALA A 437 -13.80 17.35 16.99
N THR A 438 -13.17 16.99 18.11
CA THR A 438 -11.74 17.13 18.40
C THR A 438 -10.98 15.82 18.23
N GLU A 439 -9.65 15.92 18.10
CA GLU A 439 -8.75 14.76 18.13
C GLU A 439 -8.85 13.99 19.46
N THR A 440 -8.99 14.71 20.58
CA THR A 440 -9.16 14.12 21.90
C THR A 440 -10.42 13.25 21.96
N PHE A 441 -11.56 13.76 21.50
CA PHE A 441 -12.80 12.99 21.46
C PHE A 441 -12.61 11.68 20.68
N LEU A 442 -12.00 11.75 19.48
CA LEU A 442 -11.73 10.57 18.65
C LEU A 442 -10.84 9.54 19.37
N LYS A 443 -9.78 10.00 20.05
CA LYS A 443 -8.81 9.13 20.74
C LYS A 443 -9.35 8.49 22.02
N GLU A 444 -10.32 9.12 22.68
CA GLU A 444 -10.98 8.60 23.88
C GLU A 444 -12.00 7.50 23.57
N LEU A 445 -12.46 7.36 22.31
CA LEU A 445 -13.39 6.32 21.90
C LEU A 445 -12.81 4.91 22.10
N GLN A 446 -13.55 4.05 22.79
CA GLN A 446 -13.14 2.67 23.08
C GLN A 446 -13.97 1.64 22.32
N GLY A 447 -13.55 1.34 21.08
CA GLY A 447 -14.18 0.29 20.26
C GLY A 447 -15.67 0.52 19.98
N PRO A 448 -16.03 1.68 19.38
CA PRO A 448 -17.41 1.95 18.98
C PRO A 448 -17.88 0.90 17.97
N PHE A 449 -19.18 0.57 18.01
CA PHE A 449 -19.77 -0.36 17.04
C PHE A 449 -19.68 0.17 15.61
N ILE A 450 -20.03 1.44 15.40
CA ILE A 450 -19.82 2.19 14.16
C ILE A 450 -19.15 3.51 14.54
N LEU A 451 -18.09 3.87 13.82
CA LEU A 451 -17.47 5.19 13.89
C LEU A 451 -17.70 5.90 12.55
N HIS A 452 -18.48 6.97 12.58
CA HIS A 452 -18.72 7.83 11.42
C HIS A 452 -17.94 9.14 11.58
N ILE A 453 -17.12 9.49 10.59
CA ILE A 453 -16.34 10.74 10.57
C ILE A 453 -16.62 11.48 9.26
N ALA A 454 -17.13 12.70 9.35
CA ALA A 454 -17.41 13.57 8.21
C ALA A 454 -16.65 14.90 8.34
N THR A 455 -15.46 14.96 7.74
CA THR A 455 -14.54 16.10 7.79
C THR A 455 -13.62 16.18 6.56
N HIS A 456 -12.80 17.22 6.47
CA HIS A 456 -11.71 17.31 5.47
C HIS A 456 -10.61 16.30 5.78
N GLY A 457 -10.05 15.71 4.72
CA GLY A 457 -8.79 14.98 4.78
C GLY A 457 -7.77 15.60 3.83
N TYR A 458 -6.48 15.47 4.13
CA TYR A 458 -5.42 15.99 3.30
C TYR A 458 -4.37 14.93 2.94
N PHE A 459 -3.61 15.20 1.88
CA PHE A 459 -2.42 14.45 1.50
C PHE A 459 -1.32 15.43 1.05
N LEU A 460 -0.07 15.28 1.49
CA LEU A 460 1.06 16.18 1.22
C LEU A 460 2.20 15.44 0.51
N GLY A 461 2.58 15.90 -0.67
CA GLY A 461 3.73 15.38 -1.41
C GLY A 461 3.85 16.10 -2.76
N GLY A 462 4.91 16.90 -2.92
CA GLY A 462 5.38 17.42 -4.22
C GLY A 462 6.43 16.46 -4.80
N SER A 463 6.73 16.41 -6.09
CA SER A 463 6.47 17.32 -7.21
C SER A 463 6.15 16.49 -8.46
N GLU A 464 5.35 17.04 -9.38
CA GLU A 464 4.99 16.49 -10.70
C GLU A 464 4.64 15.00 -10.77
N ILE A 465 3.39 14.68 -10.41
CA ILE A 465 2.61 13.78 -11.24
C ILE A 465 1.23 14.44 -11.36
N SER A 466 0.84 14.79 -12.58
CA SER A 466 -0.52 15.24 -12.86
C SER A 466 -1.51 14.28 -12.20
N GLY A 467 -2.27 14.76 -11.21
CA GLY A 467 -3.49 14.10 -10.69
C GLY A 467 -3.36 12.90 -9.74
N ASP A 468 -2.19 12.57 -9.20
CA ASP A 468 -2.01 11.37 -8.37
C ASP A 468 -2.01 11.61 -6.85
N ARG A 469 -2.77 10.77 -6.11
CA ARG A 469 -2.75 10.64 -4.63
C ARG A 469 -2.44 9.19 -4.24
N GLY A 470 -1.31 8.62 -4.65
CA GLY A 470 -0.99 7.19 -4.45
C GLY A 470 0.42 6.90 -3.93
N ILE A 471 0.57 5.78 -3.22
CA ILE A 471 1.84 5.23 -2.76
C ILE A 471 2.44 4.37 -3.88
N ARG A 472 3.64 4.75 -4.34
CA ARG A 472 4.43 4.00 -5.34
C ARG A 472 5.50 3.17 -4.65
N LEU A 473 5.58 1.88 -4.95
CA LEU A 473 6.78 1.08 -4.71
C LEU A 473 7.64 1.11 -5.99
N VAL A 474 8.94 1.38 -5.85
CA VAL A 474 9.89 1.53 -6.97
C VAL A 474 10.88 0.36 -6.97
N PRO A 475 11.22 -0.19 -8.14
CA PRO A 475 12.25 -1.19 -8.29
C PRO A 475 13.62 -0.58 -8.68
N THR A 476 14.72 -1.23 -8.26
CA THR A 476 16.10 -0.73 -8.40
C THR A 476 16.89 -1.56 -9.42
N GLY A 477 17.27 -0.93 -10.54
CA GLY A 477 18.35 -1.39 -11.41
C GLY A 477 19.72 -0.87 -10.95
N ASP A 478 20.76 -1.68 -11.14
CA ASP A 478 22.15 -1.40 -10.75
C ASP A 478 22.73 -0.19 -11.51
N GLY A 479 22.94 0.90 -10.78
CA GLY A 479 23.64 2.10 -11.23
C GLY A 479 23.46 3.17 -10.17
N GLN A 480 24.54 3.84 -9.77
CA GLN A 480 24.51 4.88 -8.74
C GLN A 480 23.63 6.07 -9.17
N GLU A 481 22.32 5.99 -8.99
CA GLU A 481 21.40 7.11 -9.21
C GLU A 481 20.45 7.31 -8.02
N LYS A 482 20.22 8.58 -7.72
CA LYS A 482 19.55 9.10 -6.52
C LYS A 482 18.27 8.33 -6.20
N LEU A 483 18.20 7.77 -4.99
CA LEU A 483 16.95 7.34 -4.34
C LEU A 483 15.89 8.45 -4.55
N PRO A 484 14.78 8.19 -5.27
CA PRO A 484 13.67 9.13 -5.30
C PRO A 484 13.07 9.29 -3.90
N ALA A 485 12.43 10.42 -3.67
CA ALA A 485 11.92 10.86 -2.39
C ALA A 485 10.85 9.88 -1.82
N LEU A 486 11.27 8.85 -1.08
CA LEU A 486 10.43 7.98 -0.24
C LEU A 486 9.67 8.78 0.82
N SER A 487 8.37 8.97 0.63
CA SER A 487 7.56 9.86 1.46
C SER A 487 7.03 9.15 2.70
N ASP A 488 7.29 9.71 3.88
CA ASP A 488 6.72 9.24 5.14
C ASP A 488 5.20 9.46 5.12
N PRO A 489 4.38 8.40 4.97
CA PRO A 489 2.93 8.54 4.81
C PRO A 489 2.26 9.16 6.03
N GLY A 490 2.86 8.97 7.22
CA GLY A 490 2.36 9.51 8.48
C GLY A 490 2.56 11.02 8.62
N LEU A 491 3.39 11.64 7.79
CA LEU A 491 3.55 13.10 7.71
C LEU A 491 2.75 13.73 6.57
N ASN A 492 2.26 12.87 5.67
CA ASN A 492 1.79 13.26 4.36
C ASN A 492 0.30 13.00 4.19
N SER A 493 -0.43 12.67 5.26
CA SER A 493 -1.89 12.58 5.24
C SER A 493 -2.46 12.79 6.62
N GLY A 494 -3.71 13.22 6.72
CA GLY A 494 -4.37 13.44 8.01
C GLY A 494 -5.82 13.88 7.88
N LEU A 495 -6.50 13.97 9.02
CA LEU A 495 -7.88 14.45 9.13
C LEU A 495 -7.89 15.82 9.80
N VAL A 496 -8.77 16.70 9.35
CA VAL A 496 -8.91 18.02 9.96
C VAL A 496 -9.98 17.93 11.05
N LEU A 497 -9.62 18.21 12.31
CA LEU A 497 -10.53 18.22 13.45
C LEU A 497 -10.53 19.59 14.13
N ALA A 498 -11.46 19.79 15.06
CA ALA A 498 -11.56 21.05 15.81
C ALA A 498 -10.34 21.25 16.71
N GLY A 499 -9.81 22.47 16.75
CA GLY A 499 -8.64 22.84 17.57
C GLY A 499 -7.28 22.72 16.86
N GLY A 500 -7.23 22.24 15.62
CA GLY A 500 -6.00 22.03 14.86
C GLY A 500 -5.95 20.61 14.27
N SER A 501 -5.30 20.45 13.11
CA SER A 501 -5.19 19.19 12.36
C SER A 501 -4.59 18.05 13.21
N GLY A 502 -5.13 16.83 13.05
CA GLY A 502 -4.65 15.60 13.70
C GLY A 502 -4.44 14.44 12.74
#